data_AF-A0AAV8S8C9-F1
#
_entry.id   AF-A0AAV8S8C9-F1
#
_cell.length_a   1.000
_cell.length_b   1.000
_cell.length_c   1.000
_cell.angle_alpha   90.00
_cell.angle_beta   90.00
_cell.angle_gamma   90.00
#
_symmetry.space_group_name_H-M   'P 1'
#
loop_
_entity.id
_entity.type
_entity.pdbx_description
1 polymer ?
#
loop_
_entity_poly.entity_id
_entity_poly.type
_entity_poly.pdbx_seq_one_letter_code
_entity_poly.pdbx_strand_id
1 'polypeptide(L)'
;MYAFMWQLLKTSREVSRFASVALVGVDSQDVQVYLKYFDITLLPSTIFFFNAHHMKMDSGSADHTKWVGGFYTKQDFIDVVELFPFFSIFRGAMKGKLIVNCPLP
;
A
#
# COMPACT_ATOMS: atom_id res chain seq x y z
N MET A 1 -10.51 10.16 -9.48
CA MET A 1 -9.39 9.42 -10.09
C MET A 1 -8.14 10.29 -10.27
N TYR A 2 -8.18 11.41 -11.01
CA TYR A 2 -7.00 12.27 -11.23
C TYR A 2 -6.37 12.85 -9.95
N ALA A 3 -7.18 13.29 -8.98
CA ALA A 3 -6.68 13.86 -7.72
C ALA A 3 -5.79 12.88 -6.93
N PHE A 4 -6.21 11.61 -6.85
CA PHE A 4 -5.46 10.53 -6.20
C PHE A 4 -4.12 10.26 -6.91
N MET A 5 -4.14 10.16 -8.24
CA MET A 5 -2.93 9.98 -9.04
C MET A 5 -1.93 11.14 -8.88
N TRP A 6 -2.43 12.38 -8.87
CA TRP A 6 -1.61 13.58 -8.64
C TRP A 6 -0.99 13.62 -7.24
N GLN A 7 -1.73 13.18 -6.23
CA GLN A 7 -1.26 13.12 -4.85
C GLN A 7 -0.13 12.10 -4.70
N LEU A 8 -0.30 10.90 -5.26
CA LEU A 8 0.73 9.85 -5.26
C LEU A 8 2.00 10.29 -5.98
N LEU A 9 1.87 10.99 -7.12
CA LEU A 9 3.04 11.49 -7.85
C LEU A 9 3.82 12.54 -7.03
N LYS A 10 3.12 13.43 -6.32
CA LYS A 10 3.77 14.43 -5.44
C LYS A 10 4.49 13.76 -4.27
N THR A 11 3.84 12.80 -3.61
CA THR A 11 4.41 12.10 -2.45
C THR A 11 5.48 11.08 -2.84
N SER A 12 5.45 10.52 -4.05
CA SER A 12 6.44 9.53 -4.52
C SER A 12 7.88 10.04 -4.39
N ARG A 13 8.11 11.34 -4.63
CA ARG A 13 9.42 11.98 -4.48
C ARG A 13 9.86 12.05 -3.02
N GLU A 14 8.92 12.31 -2.12
CA GLU A 14 9.19 12.47 -0.69
C GLU A 14 9.50 11.13 -0.01
N VAL A 15 8.79 10.08 -0.41
CA VAL A 15 9.00 8.71 0.11
C VAL A 15 10.10 7.94 -0.60
N SER A 16 10.70 8.51 -1.65
CA SER A 16 11.68 7.83 -2.54
C SER A 16 12.89 7.22 -1.83
N ARG A 17 13.21 7.69 -0.61
CA ARG A 17 14.32 7.16 0.19
C ARG A 17 14.00 5.80 0.83
N PHE A 18 12.73 5.44 0.96
CA PHE A 18 12.28 4.22 1.66
C PHE A 18 11.15 3.46 0.95
N ALA A 19 10.52 4.03 -0.08
CA ALA A 19 9.50 3.36 -0.87
C ALA A 19 9.54 3.78 -2.35
N SER A 20 9.10 2.88 -3.22
CA SER A 20 8.85 3.15 -4.63
C SER A 20 7.36 2.95 -4.92
N VAL A 21 6.74 3.91 -5.61
CA VAL A 21 5.30 3.90 -5.90
C VAL A 21 5.10 3.66 -7.38
N ALA A 22 4.35 2.61 -7.72
CA ALA A 22 4.02 2.27 -9.10
C ALA A 22 2.50 2.34 -9.32
N LEU A 23 2.09 3.00 -10.42
CA LEU A 23 0.71 3.00 -10.88
C LEU A 23 0.56 1.95 -11.96
N VAL A 24 -0.42 1.08 -11.77
CA VAL A 24 -0.63 -0.08 -12.63
C VAL A 24 -2.06 -0.02 -13.16
N GLY A 25 -2.19 0.08 -14.49
CA GLY A 25 -3.48 0.09 -15.17
C GLY A 25 -4.12 -1.29 -15.14
N VAL A 26 -5.40 -1.37 -14.76
CA VAL A 26 -6.16 -2.63 -14.69
C VAL A 26 -6.38 -3.26 -16.05
N ASP A 27 -6.27 -2.49 -17.13
CA ASP A 27 -6.52 -2.93 -18.51
C ASP A 27 -5.37 -3.79 -19.07
N SER A 28 -4.22 -3.86 -18.40
CA SER A 28 -3.09 -4.69 -18.84
C SER A 28 -3.32 -6.17 -18.54
N GLN A 29 -3.03 -7.04 -19.51
CA GLN A 29 -3.19 -8.49 -19.38
C GLN A 29 -2.36 -9.08 -18.25
N ASP A 30 -1.14 -8.59 -18.04
CA ASP A 30 -0.27 -9.06 -16.95
C ASP A 30 -0.84 -8.73 -15.56
N VAL A 31 -1.60 -7.64 -15.48
CA VAL A 31 -2.19 -7.12 -14.24
C VAL A 31 -3.45 -7.90 -13.86
N GLN A 32 -4.18 -8.43 -14.85
CA GLN A 32 -5.38 -9.24 -14.63
C GLN A 32 -5.12 -10.45 -13.73
N VAL A 33 -3.91 -11.03 -13.78
CA VAL A 33 -3.51 -12.12 -12.88
C VAL A 33 -3.49 -11.64 -11.43
N TYR A 34 -2.95 -10.45 -11.18
CA TYR A 34 -2.88 -9.86 -9.84
C TYR A 34 -4.25 -9.39 -9.33
N LEU A 35 -5.13 -8.89 -10.22
CA LEU A 35 -6.49 -8.53 -9.83
C LEU A 35 -7.26 -9.74 -9.30
N LYS A 36 -7.13 -10.90 -9.97
CA LYS A 36 -7.74 -12.15 -9.53
C LYS A 36 -7.08 -12.70 -8.27
N TYR A 37 -5.74 -12.66 -8.20
CA TYR A 37 -4.99 -13.17 -7.07
C TYR A 37 -5.29 -12.42 -5.77
N PHE A 38 -5.37 -11.08 -5.84
CA PHE A 38 -5.68 -10.22 -4.70
C PHE A 38 -7.17 -9.94 -4.53
N ASP A 39 -8.05 -10.55 -5.32
CA ASP A 39 -9.50 -10.32 -5.32
C ASP A 39 -9.85 -8.82 -5.32
N ILE A 40 -9.28 -8.07 -6.27
CA ILE A 40 -9.51 -6.63 -6.42
C ILE A 40 -10.80 -6.42 -7.22
N THR A 41 -11.87 -6.08 -6.52
CA THR A 41 -13.18 -5.73 -7.09
C THR A 41 -13.46 -4.22 -7.05
N LEU A 42 -12.81 -3.50 -6.14
CA LEU A 42 -12.99 -2.06 -5.92
C LEU A 42 -11.70 -1.29 -6.24
N LEU A 43 -11.85 -0.19 -6.98
CA LEU A 43 -10.76 0.71 -7.35
C LEU A 43 -10.97 2.10 -6.72
N PRO A 44 -9.89 2.80 -6.31
CA PRO A 44 -8.50 2.37 -6.33
C PRO A 44 -8.19 1.36 -5.20
N SER A 45 -7.24 0.45 -5.46
CA SER A 45 -6.70 -0.49 -4.46
C SER A 45 -5.17 -0.41 -4.44
N THR A 46 -4.56 -0.39 -3.25
CA THR A 46 -3.10 -0.32 -3.05
C THR A 46 -2.61 -1.60 -2.37
N ILE A 47 -1.52 -2.18 -2.89
CA ILE A 47 -0.87 -3.36 -2.32
C ILE A 47 0.57 -2.99 -1.94
N PHE A 48 1.05 -3.53 -0.82
CA PHE A 48 2.39 -3.26 -0.30
C PHE A 48 3.30 -4.48 -0.44
N PHE A 49 4.53 -4.25 -0.91
CA PHE A 49 5.57 -5.28 -0.98
C PHE A 49 6.84 -4.78 -0.31
N PHE A 50 7.55 -5.68 0.37
CA PHE A 50 8.87 -5.42 0.94
C PHE A 50 9.77 -6.64 0.74
N ASN A 51 10.95 -6.47 0.14
CA ASN A 51 11.85 -7.57 -0.21
C ASN A 51 11.14 -8.74 -0.92
N ALA A 52 10.28 -8.43 -1.90
CA ALA A 52 9.44 -9.40 -2.63
C ALA A 52 8.39 -10.15 -1.79
N HIS A 53 8.23 -9.81 -0.51
CA HIS A 53 7.15 -10.32 0.32
C HIS A 53 5.95 -9.37 0.30
N HIS A 54 4.76 -9.93 0.11
CA HIS A 54 3.51 -9.21 0.25
C HIS A 54 3.27 -8.87 1.72
N MET A 55 3.08 -7.59 1.99
CA MET A 55 2.88 -7.05 3.32
C MET A 55 1.39 -6.86 3.57
N LYS A 56 0.89 -7.41 4.68
CA LYS A 56 -0.50 -7.30 5.08
C LYS A 56 -0.69 -6.21 6.14
N MET A 57 -1.78 -5.47 6.04
CA MET A 57 -2.08 -4.33 6.88
C MET A 57 -3.45 -4.49 7.53
N ASP A 58 -3.51 -4.46 8.86
CA ASP A 58 -4.77 -4.42 9.60
C ASP A 58 -5.23 -2.96 9.72
N SER A 59 -6.17 -2.56 8.87
CA SER A 59 -6.82 -1.23 8.88
C SER A 59 -8.21 -1.25 9.51
N GLY A 60 -8.54 -2.29 10.30
CA GLY A 60 -9.89 -2.51 10.83
C GLY A 60 -10.89 -3.08 9.81
N SER A 61 -10.45 -3.32 8.57
CA SER A 61 -11.20 -4.05 7.55
C SER A 61 -11.05 -5.56 7.73
N ALA A 62 -12.02 -6.35 7.24
CA ALA A 62 -11.89 -7.82 7.21
C ALA A 62 -10.77 -8.31 6.26
N ASP A 63 -10.37 -7.47 5.30
CA ASP A 63 -9.30 -7.78 4.35
C ASP A 63 -8.03 -6.98 4.66
N HIS A 64 -6.96 -7.69 4.99
CA HIS A 64 -5.66 -7.12 5.31
C HIS A 64 -4.68 -7.17 4.13
N THR A 65 -5.09 -7.67 2.97
CA THR A 65 -4.18 -7.91 1.83
C THR A 65 -3.99 -6.69 0.95
N LYS A 66 -4.93 -5.73 1.01
CA LYS A 66 -4.95 -4.54 0.17
C LYS A 66 -5.62 -3.39 0.91
N TRP A 67 -5.18 -2.18 0.61
CA TRP A 67 -5.88 -0.96 1.01
C TRP A 67 -6.88 -0.59 -0.07
N VAL A 68 -8.17 -0.61 0.26
CA VAL A 68 -9.24 -0.25 -0.67
C VAL A 68 -9.64 1.21 -0.42
N GLY A 69 -9.61 2.03 -1.48
CA GLY A 69 -9.96 3.44 -1.44
C GLY A 69 -8.77 4.39 -1.56
N GLY A 70 -9.06 5.68 -1.45
CA GLY A 70 -8.07 6.75 -1.54
C GLY A 70 -7.51 7.17 -0.18
N PHE A 71 -6.41 7.91 -0.21
CA PHE A 71 -5.91 8.68 0.94
C PHE A 71 -6.54 10.07 0.89
N TYR A 72 -7.12 10.54 2.00
CA TYR A 72 -7.82 11.83 2.04
C TYR A 72 -6.82 12.98 2.12
N THR A 73 -5.77 12.81 2.91
CA THR A 73 -4.69 13.79 3.04
C THR A 73 -3.36 13.23 2.53
N LYS A 74 -2.46 14.15 2.18
CA LYS A 74 -1.09 13.80 1.77
C LYS A 74 -0.36 13.09 2.90
N GLN A 75 -0.61 13.52 4.15
CA GLN A 75 0.03 12.97 5.32
C GLN A 75 -0.44 11.53 5.57
N ASP A 76 -1.71 11.21 5.32
CA ASP A 76 -2.23 9.84 5.47
C ASP A 76 -1.40 8.83 4.65
N PHE A 77 -1.08 9.20 3.40
CA PHE A 77 -0.26 8.35 2.53
C PHE A 77 1.17 8.24 3.03
N ILE A 78 1.78 9.35 3.47
CA ILE A 78 3.16 9.35 3.99
C ILE A 78 3.21 8.53 5.27
N ASP A 79 2.28 8.71 6.20
CA ASP A 79 2.20 7.96 7.44
C ASP A 79 2.03 6.47 7.17
N VAL A 80 1.16 6.09 6.23
CA VAL A 80 1.05 4.69 5.83
C VAL A 80 2.35 4.22 5.18
N VAL A 81 2.92 4.91 4.19
CA VAL A 81 4.13 4.44 3.48
C VAL A 81 5.42 4.57 4.30
N GLU A 82 5.46 5.38 5.35
CA GLU A 82 6.61 5.50 6.23
C GLU A 82 6.44 4.59 7.44
N LEU A 83 5.35 4.76 8.20
CA LEU A 83 5.12 3.98 9.41
C LEU A 83 4.77 2.54 9.10
N PHE A 84 4.03 2.20 8.04
CA PHE A 84 3.73 0.79 7.77
C PHE A 84 4.99 -0.04 7.47
N PRO A 85 5.87 0.32 6.51
CA PRO A 85 7.10 -0.43 6.29
C PRO A 85 8.11 -0.18 7.39
N PHE A 86 8.24 1.00 7.99
CA PHE A 86 9.16 1.20 9.12
C PHE A 86 8.76 0.34 10.32
N PHE A 87 7.48 0.27 10.67
CA PHE A 87 6.97 -0.57 11.74
C PHE A 87 7.01 -2.06 11.36
N SER A 88 6.81 -2.40 10.08
CA SER A 88 7.02 -3.77 9.56
C SER A 88 8.47 -4.21 9.55
N ILE A 89 9.43 -3.32 9.26
CA ILE A 89 10.86 -3.61 9.30
C ILE A 89 11.31 -3.64 10.76
N PHE A 90 10.96 -2.63 11.55
CA PHE A 90 11.44 -2.50 12.93
C PHE A 90 10.79 -3.50 13.89
N ARG A 91 9.46 -3.70 13.85
CA ARG A 91 8.79 -4.73 14.67
C ARG A 91 8.67 -6.07 13.96
N GLY A 92 8.48 -6.08 12.64
CA GLY A 92 8.30 -7.32 11.88
C GLY A 92 9.61 -7.99 11.47
N ALA A 93 10.71 -7.28 11.16
CA ALA A 93 12.01 -7.95 10.91
C ALA A 93 12.69 -8.43 12.21
N MET A 94 12.43 -7.77 13.34
CA MET A 94 12.86 -8.26 14.67
C MET A 94 11.98 -9.41 15.21
N LYS A 95 10.81 -9.70 14.62
CA LYS A 95 9.85 -10.73 15.12
C LYS A 95 9.21 -11.63 14.05
N GLY A 96 9.66 -11.58 12.78
CA GLY A 96 9.10 -12.34 11.66
C GLY A 96 7.63 -12.04 11.30
N LYS A 97 7.09 -10.86 11.61
CA LYS A 97 5.65 -10.57 11.42
C LYS A 97 5.33 -10.02 10.04
N LEU A 98 4.35 -10.64 9.37
CA LEU A 98 3.86 -10.29 8.02
C LEU A 98 2.58 -9.42 8.03
N ILE A 99 1.98 -9.19 9.20
CA ILE A 99 0.78 -8.36 9.40
C ILE A 99 1.10 -7.23 10.39
N VAL A 100 0.78 -5.99 10.02
CA VAL A 100 0.99 -4.81 10.87
C VAL A 100 -0.24 -3.92 10.90
N ASN A 101 -0.52 -3.32 12.05
CA ASN A 101 -1.68 -2.44 12.23
C ASN A 101 -1.48 -1.09 11.54
N CYS A 102 -2.57 -0.54 11.03
CA CYS A 102 -2.63 0.78 10.44
C CYS A 102 -2.29 1.86 11.48
N PRO A 103 -1.43 2.84 11.12
CA PRO A 103 -1.12 3.97 12.00
C PRO A 103 -2.21 5.06 11.99
N LEU A 104 -3.15 4.99 11.05
CA LEU A 104 -4.28 5.93 10.95
C LEU A 104 -5.42 5.48 11.88
N PRO A 105 -6.18 6.44 12.47
CA PRO A 105 -7.29 6.15 13.37
C PRO A 105 -8.46 5.42 12.69
#